data_AF-A0A068YFS2-F1
#
_entry.id   AF-A0A068YFS2-F1
#
_cell.length_a   1.000
_cell.length_b   1.000
_cell.length_c   1.000
_cell.angle_alpha   90.00
_cell.angle_beta   90.00
_cell.angle_gamma   90.00
#
_symmetry.space_group_name_H-M   'P 1'
#
loop_
_entity.id
_entity.type
_entity.pdbx_description
1 polymer ?
#
loop_
_entity_poly.entity_id
_entity_poly.type
_entity_poly.pdbx_seq_one_letter_code
_entity_poly.pdbx_strand_id
1 'polypeptide(L)'
;MLSDAAVGDRGYFYPESSSDDELLPRALPIDDYGKTDPPDASKILLCPNEYLRHVRLEASKLPETLVSSIHTLDKDEVGVPEAVSSRSSFRDFSEAWKHAQAYKFQKSQKEFSYLVKQFLPSKSFPSDADSLISSLRSDDCIHWLVNHPPMLSYFVELSQANVSLLLETLLSACPRVGWNSALQPWVYGGLLGLEPPLLPGTCHTVRRIGKKFCKYLRESEQQKGDDSRDRRFCFIIISVVAFAFGQRDLLEDI
;
A
#
# COMPACT_ATOMS: atom_id res chain seq x y z
N MET A 1 -52.99 -56.22 -28.74
CA MET A 1 -52.78 -55.30 -29.88
C MET A 1 -52.76 -53.90 -29.29
N LEU A 2 -51.55 -53.42 -28.96
CA LEU A 2 -50.78 -52.46 -29.77
C LEU A 2 -51.37 -51.05 -29.66
N SER A 3 -50.69 -50.19 -28.90
CA SER A 3 -50.16 -48.90 -29.39
C SER A 3 -49.27 -48.25 -28.33
N ASP A 4 -47.98 -48.19 -28.65
CA ASP A 4 -46.95 -47.36 -28.03
C ASP A 4 -47.30 -45.87 -28.08
N ALA A 5 -46.93 -45.14 -27.04
CA ALA A 5 -46.68 -43.70 -27.09
C ALA A 5 -45.45 -43.39 -26.25
N ALA A 6 -44.29 -43.44 -26.91
CA ALA A 6 -43.03 -42.91 -26.40
C ALA A 6 -43.09 -41.38 -26.38
N VAL A 7 -43.01 -40.78 -25.19
CA VAL A 7 -42.78 -39.34 -25.02
C VAL A 7 -41.31 -39.15 -24.67
N GLY A 8 -40.62 -38.48 -25.59
CA GLY A 8 -39.17 -38.32 -25.62
C GLY A 8 -38.61 -37.52 -24.45
N ASP A 9 -37.55 -38.07 -23.89
CA ASP A 9 -36.64 -37.40 -22.99
C ASP A 9 -35.77 -36.43 -23.80
N ARG A 10 -36.22 -35.17 -23.91
CA ARG A 10 -35.35 -34.08 -24.37
C ARG A 10 -34.42 -33.72 -23.21
N GLY A 11 -33.29 -34.41 -23.16
CA GLY A 11 -32.13 -33.95 -22.42
C GLY A 11 -31.70 -32.59 -22.96
N TYR A 12 -32.00 -31.53 -22.23
CA TYR A 12 -31.43 -30.21 -22.46
C TYR A 12 -29.94 -30.30 -22.15
N PHE A 13 -29.12 -30.38 -23.20
CA PHE A 13 -27.69 -30.24 -23.12
C PHE A 13 -27.40 -28.78 -22.77
N TYR A 14 -27.19 -28.49 -21.49
CA TYR A 14 -26.58 -27.23 -21.07
C TYR A 14 -25.14 -27.23 -21.61
N PRO A 15 -24.72 -26.22 -22.39
CA PRO A 15 -23.31 -25.99 -22.62
C PRO A 15 -22.67 -25.76 -21.24
N GLU A 16 -21.67 -26.56 -20.89
CA GLU A 16 -20.84 -26.30 -19.72
C GLU A 16 -20.43 -24.83 -19.74
N SER A 17 -20.63 -24.14 -18.62
CA SER A 17 -20.32 -22.72 -18.50
C SER A 17 -18.86 -22.50 -18.86
N SER A 18 -18.61 -21.88 -20.02
CA SER A 18 -17.33 -21.31 -20.38
C SER A 18 -16.94 -20.35 -19.25
N SER A 19 -15.98 -20.76 -18.44
CA SER A 19 -15.44 -19.95 -17.35
C SER A 19 -14.72 -18.76 -17.96
N ASP A 20 -15.13 -17.54 -17.60
CA ASP A 20 -14.49 -16.28 -18.03
C ASP A 20 -13.05 -16.13 -17.52
N ASP A 21 -12.53 -17.10 -16.76
CA ASP A 21 -11.19 -17.09 -16.13
C ASP A 21 -10.14 -17.92 -16.90
N GLU A 22 -10.44 -18.43 -18.10
CA GLU A 22 -9.48 -19.18 -18.90
C GLU A 22 -8.37 -18.26 -19.44
N LEU A 23 -7.12 -18.47 -19.01
CA LEU A 23 -5.96 -17.63 -19.39
C LEU A 23 -5.59 -17.74 -20.89
N LEU A 24 -5.96 -18.85 -21.55
CA LEU A 24 -5.71 -19.12 -22.96
C LEU A 24 -6.94 -19.75 -23.61
N PRO A 25 -8.04 -19.00 -23.82
CA PRO A 25 -9.25 -19.54 -24.38
C PRO A 25 -9.04 -19.97 -25.83
N ARG A 26 -9.68 -21.06 -26.22
CA ARG A 26 -9.59 -21.61 -27.58
C ARG A 26 -10.18 -20.64 -28.61
N ALA A 27 -9.33 -19.95 -29.37
CA ALA A 27 -9.76 -18.97 -30.36
C ALA A 27 -10.35 -19.57 -31.64
N LEU A 28 -9.98 -20.80 -31.99
CA LEU A 28 -10.41 -21.47 -33.23
C LEU A 28 -11.28 -22.70 -32.93
N PRO A 29 -12.45 -22.83 -33.58
CA PRO A 29 -13.26 -24.03 -33.48
C PRO A 29 -12.51 -25.20 -34.14
N ILE A 30 -12.45 -26.32 -33.43
CA ILE A 30 -11.81 -27.55 -33.89
C ILE A 30 -12.79 -28.67 -33.59
N ASP A 31 -13.12 -29.46 -34.61
CA ASP A 31 -14.08 -30.53 -34.44
C ASP A 31 -13.40 -31.73 -33.78
N ASP A 32 -13.78 -32.00 -32.54
CA ASP A 32 -13.24 -33.12 -31.76
C ASP A 32 -13.95 -34.46 -32.11
N TYR A 33 -14.29 -34.69 -33.40
CA TYR A 33 -14.91 -35.94 -33.87
C TYR A 33 -13.97 -37.12 -33.57
N GLY A 34 -14.36 -37.97 -32.61
CA GLY A 34 -13.65 -39.19 -32.23
C GLY A 34 -12.31 -38.91 -31.55
N LYS A 35 -12.29 -38.75 -30.22
CA LYS A 35 -11.08 -38.55 -29.38
C LYS A 35 -9.97 -39.60 -29.57
N THR A 36 -10.24 -40.69 -30.30
CA THR A 36 -9.35 -41.83 -30.50
C THR A 36 -8.76 -41.95 -31.91
N ASP A 37 -9.29 -41.22 -32.90
CA ASP A 37 -8.83 -41.36 -34.27
C ASP A 37 -7.63 -40.44 -34.54
N PRO A 38 -6.49 -40.99 -34.98
CA PRO A 38 -5.32 -40.18 -35.31
C PRO A 38 -5.62 -39.25 -36.49
N PRO A 39 -5.10 -38.00 -36.48
CA PRO A 39 -5.30 -37.04 -37.56
C PRO A 39 -4.69 -37.55 -38.88
N ASP A 40 -5.33 -37.26 -40.00
CA ASP A 40 -4.93 -37.73 -41.33
C ASP A 40 -3.74 -36.91 -41.84
N ALA A 41 -2.56 -37.53 -41.80
CA ALA A 41 -1.31 -36.89 -42.23
C ALA A 41 -1.33 -36.39 -43.69
N SER A 42 -2.14 -37.01 -44.55
CA SER A 42 -2.24 -36.63 -45.96
C SER A 42 -3.02 -35.34 -46.18
N LYS A 43 -3.80 -34.90 -45.17
CA LYS A 43 -4.67 -33.73 -45.23
C LYS A 43 -4.18 -32.52 -44.43
N ILE A 44 -3.01 -32.62 -43.79
CA ILE A 44 -2.43 -31.55 -42.97
C ILE A 44 -2.34 -30.22 -43.74
N LEU A 45 -1.96 -30.25 -45.02
CA LEU A 45 -1.83 -29.04 -45.85
C LEU A 45 -3.11 -28.70 -46.64
N LEU A 46 -4.14 -29.54 -46.56
CA LEU A 46 -5.34 -29.45 -47.39
C LEU A 46 -6.59 -29.09 -46.59
N CYS A 47 -6.58 -29.30 -45.27
CA CYS A 47 -7.71 -29.04 -44.39
C CYS A 47 -7.24 -28.34 -43.09
N PRO A 48 -7.67 -27.09 -42.82
CA PRO A 48 -7.29 -26.36 -41.61
C PRO A 48 -7.64 -27.09 -40.30
N ASN A 49 -8.75 -27.83 -40.28
CA ASN A 49 -9.17 -28.58 -39.09
C ASN A 49 -8.23 -29.77 -38.81
N GLU A 50 -7.84 -30.52 -39.85
CA GLU A 50 -6.87 -31.61 -39.72
C GLU A 50 -5.47 -31.10 -39.32
N TYR A 51 -5.08 -29.92 -39.83
CA TYR A 51 -3.87 -29.24 -39.38
C TYR A 51 -3.89 -28.96 -37.88
N LEU A 52 -4.96 -28.34 -37.38
CA LEU A 52 -5.08 -27.98 -35.96
C LEU A 52 -5.17 -29.22 -35.04
N ARG A 53 -5.80 -30.30 -35.48
CA ARG A 53 -5.77 -31.60 -34.79
C ARG A 53 -4.36 -32.15 -34.71
N HIS A 54 -3.57 -32.04 -35.78
CA HIS A 54 -2.16 -32.45 -35.79
C HIS A 54 -1.31 -31.64 -34.82
N VAL A 55 -1.44 -30.31 -34.83
CA VAL A 55 -0.72 -29.41 -33.92
C VAL A 55 -1.06 -29.71 -32.46
N ARG A 56 -2.33 -30.00 -32.13
CA ARG A 56 -2.72 -30.43 -30.78
C ARG A 56 -2.07 -31.75 -30.37
N LEU A 57 -2.06 -32.72 -31.28
CA LEU A 57 -1.42 -34.00 -31.03
C LEU A 57 0.10 -33.83 -30.83
N GLU A 58 0.75 -33.00 -31.63
CA GLU A 58 2.16 -32.67 -31.48
C GLU A 58 2.44 -31.97 -30.15
N ALA A 59 1.67 -30.93 -29.81
CA ALA A 59 1.78 -30.22 -28.54
C ALA A 59 1.56 -31.13 -27.33
N SER A 60 0.64 -32.10 -27.40
CA SER A 60 0.40 -33.08 -26.33
C SER A 60 1.59 -34.02 -26.07
N LYS A 61 2.51 -34.15 -27.03
CA LYS A 61 3.75 -34.93 -26.87
C LYS A 61 4.87 -34.12 -26.25
N LEU A 62 4.75 -32.79 -26.25
CA LEU A 62 5.73 -31.91 -25.63
C LEU A 62 5.50 -31.88 -24.11
N PRO A 63 6.58 -31.75 -23.31
CA PRO A 63 6.42 -31.52 -21.88
C PRO A 63 5.73 -30.18 -21.64
N GLU A 64 4.79 -30.16 -20.69
CA GLU A 64 3.99 -28.98 -20.34
C GLU A 64 4.87 -27.79 -19.90
N THR A 65 5.95 -28.09 -19.17
CA THR A 65 6.94 -27.09 -18.74
C THR A 65 8.35 -27.53 -19.12
N LEU A 66 9.10 -26.62 -19.73
CA LEU A 66 10.52 -26.78 -20.00
C LEU A 66 11.30 -25.79 -19.12
N VAL A 67 12.29 -26.30 -18.40
CA VAL A 67 13.22 -25.48 -17.61
C VAL A 67 14.60 -25.58 -18.25
N SER A 68 15.13 -24.46 -18.71
CA SER A 68 16.53 -24.36 -19.15
C SER A 68 17.32 -23.56 -18.12
N SER A 69 18.38 -24.15 -17.56
CA SER A 69 19.32 -23.43 -16.70
C SER A 69 20.10 -22.42 -17.54
N ILE A 70 19.80 -21.14 -17.38
CA ILE A 70 20.60 -20.07 -17.97
C ILE A 70 21.79 -19.85 -17.04
N HIS A 71 22.98 -20.22 -17.50
CA HIS A 71 24.21 -19.80 -16.84
C HIS A 71 24.42 -18.32 -17.13
N THR A 72 23.86 -17.45 -16.29
CA THR A 72 24.23 -16.04 -16.28
C THR A 72 25.63 -15.93 -15.72
N LEU A 73 26.59 -15.50 -16.54
CA LEU A 73 27.84 -14.94 -16.02
C LEU A 73 27.46 -13.73 -15.16
N ASP A 74 27.76 -13.84 -13.88
CA ASP A 74 27.52 -12.85 -12.82
C ASP A 74 27.50 -11.40 -13.32
N LYS A 75 26.33 -10.74 -13.21
CA LYS A 75 26.16 -9.30 -12.94
C LYS A 75 24.68 -8.91 -13.04
N ASP A 76 23.87 -9.43 -12.13
CA ASP A 76 22.72 -8.64 -11.68
C ASP A 76 23.22 -7.83 -10.48
N GLU A 77 23.49 -6.54 -10.72
CA GLU A 77 23.57 -5.57 -9.64
C GLU A 77 22.19 -5.50 -8.99
N VAL A 78 21.97 -6.37 -8.01
CA VAL A 78 20.91 -6.19 -7.03
C VAL A 78 21.17 -4.85 -6.40
N GLY A 79 20.32 -3.87 -6.70
CA GLY A 79 20.19 -2.67 -5.90
C GLY A 79 19.85 -3.10 -4.49
N VAL A 80 20.89 -3.27 -3.67
CA VAL A 80 20.79 -3.57 -2.25
C VAL A 80 19.89 -2.48 -1.68
N PRO A 81 18.66 -2.76 -1.18
CA PRO A 81 18.07 -1.85 -0.24
C PRO A 81 19.05 -1.84 0.92
N GLU A 82 19.70 -0.70 1.12
CA GLU A 82 20.74 -0.46 2.12
C GLU A 82 20.27 -1.01 3.47
N ALA A 83 20.57 -2.28 3.71
CA ALA A 83 20.31 -2.95 4.96
C ALA A 83 21.38 -2.42 5.89
N VAL A 84 21.08 -1.28 6.51
CA VAL A 84 21.88 -0.72 7.59
C VAL A 84 21.71 -1.68 8.76
N SER A 85 22.48 -2.76 8.73
CA SER A 85 22.76 -3.62 9.87
C SER A 85 23.59 -2.81 10.84
N SER A 86 22.91 -1.95 11.58
CA SER A 86 23.41 -1.33 12.79
C SER A 86 22.53 -1.85 13.91
N ARG A 87 22.84 -3.07 14.36
CA ARG A 87 22.40 -3.54 15.68
C ARG A 87 23.09 -2.66 16.72
N SER A 88 22.51 -1.51 17.02
CA SER A 88 22.93 -0.63 18.10
C SER A 88 21.71 -0.18 18.91
N SER A 89 21.46 -0.90 20.00
CA SER A 89 20.97 -0.37 21.28
C SER A 89 19.70 0.52 21.35
N PHE A 90 18.76 0.48 20.41
CA PHE A 90 17.49 1.20 20.54
C PHE A 90 16.47 0.55 21.51
N ARG A 91 16.92 0.05 22.68
CA ARG A 91 16.08 -0.58 23.71
C ARG A 91 15.55 0.42 24.76
N ASP A 92 15.12 1.59 24.36
CA ASP A 92 14.61 2.56 25.35
C ASP A 92 13.15 2.27 25.76
N PHE A 93 12.32 1.71 24.87
CA PHE A 93 10.91 1.40 25.17
C PHE A 93 10.52 -0.01 24.77
N SER A 94 9.74 -0.68 25.63
CA SER A 94 9.22 -2.02 25.38
C SER A 94 8.28 -2.04 24.18
N GLU A 95 8.22 -3.19 23.48
CA GLU A 95 7.28 -3.39 22.37
C GLU A 95 5.83 -3.13 22.81
N ALA A 96 5.46 -3.58 24.02
CA ALA A 96 4.16 -3.30 24.63
C ALA A 96 3.88 -1.79 24.77
N TRP A 97 4.89 -0.99 25.15
CA TRP A 97 4.74 0.46 25.22
C TRP A 97 4.51 1.07 23.83
N LYS A 98 5.28 0.64 22.81
CA LYS A 98 5.13 1.13 21.44
C LYS A 98 3.73 0.82 20.88
N HIS A 99 3.24 -0.41 21.09
CA HIS A 99 1.87 -0.79 20.76
C HIS A 99 0.82 0.04 21.50
N ALA A 100 1.03 0.29 22.80
CA ALA A 100 0.11 1.10 23.58
C ALA A 100 0.00 2.54 23.05
N GLN A 101 1.10 3.13 22.57
CA GLN A 101 1.06 4.46 21.95
C GLN A 101 0.30 4.45 20.62
N ALA A 102 0.56 3.48 19.76
CA ALA A 102 -0.17 3.34 18.50
C ALA A 102 -1.67 3.10 18.73
N TYR A 103 -2.03 2.31 19.74
CA TYR A 103 -3.42 2.10 20.13
C TYR A 103 -4.11 3.39 20.59
N LYS A 104 -3.43 4.19 21.43
CA LYS A 104 -3.92 5.51 21.85
C LYS A 104 -4.14 6.44 20.65
N PHE A 105 -3.19 6.47 19.72
CA PHE A 105 -3.30 7.24 18.49
C PHE A 105 -4.52 6.82 17.66
N GLN A 106 -4.70 5.52 17.42
CA GLN A 106 -5.85 5.00 16.67
C GLN A 106 -7.18 5.34 17.35
N LYS A 107 -7.23 5.31 18.68
CA LYS A 107 -8.41 5.76 19.44
C LYS A 107 -8.70 7.24 19.17
N SER A 108 -7.69 8.12 19.28
CA SER A 108 -7.84 9.54 18.99
C SER A 108 -8.22 9.81 17.53
N GLN A 109 -7.69 9.03 16.58
CA GLN A 109 -8.05 9.14 15.17
C GLN A 109 -9.53 8.77 14.92
N LYS A 110 -10.04 7.74 15.60
CA LYS A 110 -11.47 7.37 15.55
C LYS A 110 -12.35 8.45 16.16
N GLU A 111 -11.97 9.00 17.31
CA GLU A 111 -12.68 10.11 17.94
C GLU A 111 -12.69 11.34 17.03
N PHE A 112 -11.55 11.69 16.44
CA PHE A 112 -11.44 12.78 15.47
C PHE A 112 -12.36 12.56 14.26
N SER A 113 -12.31 11.38 13.63
CA SER A 113 -13.17 11.04 12.50
C SER A 113 -14.66 11.12 12.87
N TYR A 114 -15.03 10.67 14.07
CA TYR A 114 -16.40 10.77 14.57
C TYR A 114 -16.84 12.24 14.73
N LEU A 115 -16.02 13.07 15.36
CA LEU A 115 -16.31 14.50 15.54
C LEU A 115 -16.43 15.20 14.20
N VAL A 116 -15.49 14.97 13.27
CA VAL A 116 -15.52 15.53 11.91
C VAL A 116 -16.83 15.15 11.20
N LYS A 117 -17.24 13.87 11.26
CA LYS A 117 -18.53 13.41 10.70
C LYS A 117 -19.76 14.03 11.35
N GLN A 118 -19.71 14.31 12.65
CA GLN A 118 -20.81 14.93 13.39
C GLN A 118 -20.92 16.43 13.10
N PHE A 119 -19.79 17.13 12.95
CA PHE A 119 -19.76 18.59 12.79
C PHE A 119 -19.84 19.06 11.32
N LEU A 120 -19.34 18.31 10.35
CA LEU A 120 -19.41 18.66 8.91
C LEU A 120 -20.85 18.93 8.42
N PRO A 121 -21.86 18.09 8.73
CA PRO A 121 -23.22 18.30 8.28
C PRO A 121 -23.90 19.52 8.93
N SER A 122 -23.46 19.90 10.14
CA SER A 122 -24.15 20.88 10.97
C SER A 122 -23.74 22.33 10.66
N LYS A 123 -22.66 22.56 9.88
CA LYS A 123 -22.04 23.89 9.62
C LYS A 123 -21.84 24.77 10.87
N SER A 124 -21.91 24.18 12.06
CA SER A 124 -21.94 24.89 13.33
C SER A 124 -20.54 25.16 13.89
N PHE A 125 -19.50 24.62 13.23
CA PHE A 125 -18.13 24.75 13.65
C PHE A 125 -17.40 25.76 12.74
N PRO A 126 -16.77 26.83 13.29
CA PRO A 126 -15.96 27.72 12.50
C PRO A 126 -14.74 26.96 11.98
N SER A 127 -14.73 26.69 10.67
CA SER A 127 -13.57 26.18 9.96
C SER A 127 -12.59 27.32 9.73
N ASP A 128 -11.32 27.08 10.02
CA ASP A 128 -10.23 28.02 9.72
C ASP A 128 -9.20 27.37 8.77
N ALA A 129 -9.64 26.35 8.04
CA ALA A 129 -8.80 25.60 7.10
C ALA A 129 -8.19 26.51 6.03
N ASP A 130 -8.91 27.55 5.59
CA ASP A 130 -8.45 28.50 4.58
C ASP A 130 -7.24 29.32 5.05
N SER A 131 -7.17 29.69 6.33
CA SER A 131 -6.01 30.36 6.92
C SER A 131 -4.78 29.47 6.91
N LEU A 132 -4.94 28.19 7.27
CA LEU A 132 -3.87 27.20 7.19
C LEU A 132 -3.41 26.99 5.74
N ILE A 133 -4.34 26.84 4.79
CA ILE A 133 -4.03 26.62 3.37
C ILE A 133 -3.28 27.83 2.79
N SER A 134 -3.72 29.04 3.15
CA SER A 134 -3.05 30.28 2.72
C SER A 134 -1.63 30.37 3.28
N SER A 135 -1.44 29.98 4.54
CA SER A 135 -0.11 29.89 5.16
C SER A 135 0.77 28.83 4.49
N LEU A 136 0.23 27.65 4.17
CA LEU A 136 0.98 26.54 3.54
C LEU A 136 1.55 26.88 2.16
N ARG A 137 0.94 27.85 1.47
CA ARG A 137 1.38 28.35 0.16
C ARG A 137 2.36 29.51 0.28
N SER A 138 2.57 30.03 1.48
CA SER A 138 3.49 31.14 1.75
C SER A 138 4.88 30.62 2.14
N ASP A 139 5.91 31.40 1.83
CA ASP A 139 7.30 31.10 2.19
C ASP A 139 7.53 31.12 3.72
N ASP A 140 6.69 31.86 4.47
CA ASP A 140 6.77 32.00 5.93
C ASP A 140 5.94 30.96 6.70
N CYS A 141 5.49 29.89 6.06
CA CYS A 141 4.61 28.89 6.66
C CYS A 141 5.14 28.34 7.99
N ILE A 142 6.44 28.05 8.08
CA ILE A 142 7.03 27.47 9.29
C ILE A 142 6.96 28.45 10.45
N HIS A 143 7.22 29.74 10.19
CA HIS A 143 7.10 30.77 11.21
C HIS A 143 5.64 30.89 11.69
N TRP A 144 4.67 30.80 10.78
CA TRP A 144 3.25 30.80 11.16
C TRP A 144 2.89 29.60 12.04
N LEU A 145 3.32 28.38 11.68
CA LEU A 145 3.06 27.14 12.42
C LEU A 145 3.69 27.16 13.82
N VAL A 146 4.87 27.78 14.00
CA VAL A 146 5.50 27.91 15.31
C VAL A 146 4.71 28.83 16.23
N ASN A 147 4.04 29.85 15.68
CA ASN A 147 3.31 30.85 16.45
C ASN A 147 1.82 30.49 16.68
N HIS A 148 1.29 29.47 16.01
CA HIS A 148 -0.10 29.04 16.14
C HIS A 148 -0.20 27.59 16.62
N PRO A 149 -1.09 27.28 17.58
CA PRO A 149 -1.33 25.90 18.02
C PRO A 149 -2.18 25.13 17.00
N PRO A 150 -1.98 23.81 16.81
CA PRO A 150 -2.87 23.02 15.97
C PRO A 150 -4.24 22.86 16.64
N MET A 151 -5.23 23.57 16.10
CA MET A 151 -6.63 23.45 16.51
C MET A 151 -7.40 22.53 15.58
N LEU A 152 -8.46 21.88 16.10
CA LEU A 152 -9.32 21.01 15.30
C LEU A 152 -9.95 21.76 14.11
N SER A 153 -10.25 23.06 14.26
CA SER A 153 -10.82 23.94 13.22
C SER A 153 -10.02 23.97 11.93
N TYR A 154 -8.71 23.77 12.00
CA TYR A 154 -7.87 23.73 10.81
C TYR A 154 -7.99 22.42 10.02
N PHE A 155 -8.37 21.33 10.68
CA PHE A 155 -8.37 19.98 10.09
C PHE A 155 -9.77 19.49 9.66
N VAL A 156 -10.86 20.10 10.12
CA VAL A 156 -12.24 19.62 9.84
C VAL A 156 -12.57 19.60 8.34
N GLU A 157 -12.16 20.63 7.60
CA GLU A 157 -12.43 20.77 6.16
C GLU A 157 -11.17 20.61 5.30
N LEU A 158 -10.08 20.16 5.91
CA LEU A 158 -8.80 20.06 5.22
C LEU A 158 -8.79 18.85 4.28
N SER A 159 -8.65 19.10 2.98
CA SER A 159 -8.51 18.03 1.99
C SER A 159 -7.26 17.17 2.26
N GLN A 160 -7.30 15.90 1.87
CA GLN A 160 -6.15 14.98 2.00
C GLN A 160 -4.90 15.49 1.24
N ALA A 161 -5.08 16.24 0.15
CA ALA A 161 -3.98 16.88 -0.56
C ALA A 161 -3.29 17.96 0.29
N ASN A 162 -4.06 18.77 1.02
CA ASN A 162 -3.53 19.79 1.91
C ASN A 162 -2.89 19.19 3.17
N VAL A 163 -3.44 18.09 3.71
CA VAL A 163 -2.80 17.33 4.79
C VAL A 163 -1.43 16.80 4.34
N SER A 164 -1.37 16.24 3.13
CA SER A 164 -0.11 15.75 2.56
C SER A 164 0.89 16.89 2.33
N LEU A 165 0.43 18.06 1.85
CA LEU A 165 1.25 19.25 1.71
C LEU A 165 1.81 19.73 3.07
N LEU A 166 0.98 19.80 4.11
CA LEU A 166 1.40 20.14 5.47
C LEU A 166 2.51 19.18 5.96
N LEU A 167 2.32 17.88 5.76
CA LEU A 167 3.29 16.86 6.16
C LEU A 167 4.61 16.98 5.40
N GLU A 168 4.58 17.28 4.09
CA GLU A 168 5.79 17.53 3.29
C GLU A 168 6.49 18.84 3.70
N THR A 169 5.74 19.91 3.97
CA THR A 169 6.29 21.18 4.47
C THR A 169 6.98 20.98 5.82
N LEU A 170 6.32 20.28 6.76
CA LEU A 170 6.92 19.89 8.03
C LEU A 170 8.16 19.03 7.83
N LEU A 171 8.11 18.06 6.90
CA LEU A 171 9.25 17.21 6.58
C LEU A 171 10.42 18.02 6.03
N SER A 172 10.19 19.04 5.20
CA SER A 172 11.27 19.93 4.71
C SER A 172 11.88 20.74 5.85
N ALA A 173 11.07 21.16 6.82
CA ALA A 173 11.47 22.00 7.93
C ALA A 173 12.22 21.28 9.05
N CYS A 174 12.20 19.94 9.14
CA CYS A 174 12.97 19.27 10.19
C CYS A 174 14.48 19.46 9.95
N PRO A 175 15.21 20.19 10.82
CA PRO A 175 16.65 20.36 10.66
C PRO A 175 17.40 19.08 11.03
N ARG A 176 18.66 18.97 10.60
CA ARG A 176 19.57 17.86 11.00
C ARG A 176 20.01 17.98 12.46
N VAL A 177 19.95 19.17 13.04
CA VAL A 177 20.36 19.46 14.43
C VAL A 177 19.37 20.45 15.02
N GLY A 178 18.76 20.12 16.17
CA GLY A 178 17.87 21.01 16.92
C GLY A 178 16.43 21.06 16.38
N TRP A 179 15.65 20.01 16.64
CA TRP A 179 14.22 19.99 16.33
C TRP A 179 13.47 21.09 17.09
N ASN A 180 12.63 21.89 16.41
CA ASN A 180 11.75 22.83 17.10
C ASN A 180 10.54 22.08 17.68
N SER A 181 10.52 21.88 19.01
CA SER A 181 9.44 21.17 19.70
C SER A 181 8.04 21.74 19.41
N ALA A 182 7.92 23.01 19.01
CA ALA A 182 6.63 23.63 18.61
C ALA A 182 6.00 22.99 17.36
N LEU A 183 6.78 22.34 16.50
CA LEU A 183 6.29 21.66 15.29
C LEU A 183 5.80 20.22 15.56
N GLN A 184 6.10 19.64 16.74
CA GLN A 184 5.69 18.27 17.08
C GLN A 184 4.17 18.07 17.07
N PRO A 185 3.38 18.98 17.66
CA PRO A 185 1.92 18.85 17.64
C PRO A 185 1.34 18.93 16.22
N TRP A 186 1.97 19.70 15.33
CA TRP A 186 1.56 19.79 13.92
C TRP A 186 1.83 18.51 13.13
N VAL A 187 2.96 17.84 13.38
CA VAL A 187 3.22 16.50 12.80
C VAL A 187 2.18 15.50 13.29
N TYR A 188 1.91 15.47 14.59
CA TYR A 188 0.94 14.56 15.17
C TYR A 188 -0.48 14.83 14.67
N GLY A 189 -0.88 16.10 14.59
CA GLY A 189 -2.16 16.55 14.03
C GLY A 189 -2.30 16.24 12.54
N GLY A 190 -1.24 16.44 11.76
CA GLY A 190 -1.19 16.05 10.35
C GLY A 190 -1.39 14.54 10.16
N LEU A 191 -0.74 13.71 10.99
CA LEU A 191 -0.97 12.26 10.97
C LEU A 191 -2.40 11.89 11.39
N LEU A 192 -2.99 12.57 12.38
CA LEU A 192 -4.39 12.37 12.77
C LEU A 192 -5.37 12.72 11.64
N GLY A 193 -5.05 13.75 10.84
CA GLY A 193 -5.83 14.18 9.69
C GLY A 193 -5.79 13.23 8.49
N LEU A 194 -4.91 12.23 8.50
CA LEU A 194 -4.86 11.21 7.45
C LEU A 194 -6.03 10.23 7.61
N GLU A 195 -6.86 10.13 6.58
CA GLU A 195 -8.00 9.22 6.54
C GLU A 195 -7.59 7.86 5.93
N PRO A 196 -7.86 6.73 6.60
CA PRO A 196 -7.69 5.40 5.99
C PRO A 196 -8.85 5.06 5.04
N PRO A 197 -8.63 4.31 3.95
CA PRO A 197 -7.37 3.71 3.53
C PRO A 197 -6.43 4.72 2.86
N LEU A 198 -5.15 4.66 3.24
CA LEU A 198 -4.12 5.55 2.68
C LEU A 198 -3.84 5.22 1.21
N LEU A 199 -3.71 6.25 0.40
CA LEU A 199 -3.20 6.13 -0.96
C LEU A 199 -1.69 5.81 -0.93
N PRO A 200 -1.15 5.09 -1.95
CA PRO A 200 0.27 4.73 -1.99
C PRO A 200 1.23 5.92 -1.87
N GLY A 201 0.88 7.09 -2.44
CA GLY A 201 1.67 8.31 -2.32
C GLY A 201 1.77 8.83 -0.88
N THR A 202 0.66 8.78 -0.15
CA THR A 202 0.59 9.17 1.26
C THR A 202 1.38 8.20 2.14
N CYS A 203 1.33 6.89 1.85
CA CYS A 203 2.17 5.89 2.53
C CYS A 203 3.66 6.20 2.38
N HIS A 204 4.10 6.64 1.20
CA HIS A 204 5.48 7.05 0.97
C HIS A 204 5.88 8.27 1.81
N THR A 205 5.05 9.31 1.89
CA THR A 205 5.30 10.49 2.74
C THR A 205 5.37 10.11 4.23
N VAL A 206 4.41 9.31 4.71
CA VAL A 206 4.38 8.80 6.09
C VAL A 206 5.63 7.99 6.41
N ARG A 207 6.08 7.15 5.47
CA ARG A 207 7.32 6.39 5.57
C ARG A 207 8.56 7.28 5.63
N ARG A 208 8.63 8.31 4.77
CA ARG A 208 9.73 9.30 4.78
C ARG A 208 9.81 10.05 6.11
N ILE A 209 8.66 10.41 6.68
CA ILE A 209 8.58 10.98 8.03
C ILE A 209 9.18 10.03 9.05
N GLY A 210 8.71 8.77 9.08
CA GLY A 210 9.26 7.74 9.96
C GLY A 210 10.78 7.62 9.85
N LYS A 211 11.32 7.44 8.63
CA LYS A 211 12.77 7.36 8.39
C LYS A 211 13.54 8.58 8.85
N LYS A 212 12.98 9.79 8.67
CA LYS A 212 13.64 11.04 9.10
C LYS A 212 13.72 11.11 10.63
N PHE A 213 12.68 10.67 11.35
CA PHE A 213 12.71 10.57 12.81
C PHE A 213 13.66 9.48 13.31
N CYS A 214 13.76 8.32 12.63
CA CYS A 214 14.77 7.30 12.93
C CYS A 214 16.19 7.87 12.79
N LYS A 215 16.45 8.60 11.71
CA LYS A 215 17.75 9.25 11.47
C LYS A 215 18.07 10.29 12.53
N TYR A 216 17.11 11.15 12.89
CA TYR A 216 17.28 12.14 13.95
C TYR A 216 17.63 11.48 15.29
N LEU A 217 16.94 10.39 15.64
CA LEU A 217 17.26 9.62 16.85
C LEU A 217 18.69 9.10 16.83
N ARG A 218 19.14 8.48 15.73
CA ARG A 218 20.50 7.95 15.58
C ARG A 218 21.56 9.04 15.71
N GLU A 219 21.32 10.21 15.14
CA GLU A 219 22.23 11.36 15.20
C GLU A 219 22.27 11.97 16.61
N SER A 220 21.12 12.01 17.31
CA SER A 220 21.03 12.50 18.69
C SER A 220 21.76 11.61 19.71
N GLU A 221 21.81 10.30 19.50
CA GLU A 221 22.52 9.37 20.40
C GLU A 221 24.05 9.55 20.40
N GLN A 222 24.60 9.98 19.27
CA GLN A 222 26.03 10.28 19.15
C GLN A 222 26.41 11.54 19.94
N GLN A 223 25.44 12.45 20.14
CA GLN A 223 25.59 13.64 20.97
C GLN A 223 25.18 13.30 22.41
N LYS A 224 26.17 12.81 23.17
CA LYS A 224 26.02 12.32 24.53
C LYS A 224 25.48 13.40 25.48
N GLY A 225 24.15 13.49 25.62
CA GLY A 225 23.50 14.29 26.65
C GLY A 225 22.25 15.02 26.19
N ASP A 226 21.15 14.31 25.96
CA ASP A 226 19.83 14.90 26.14
C ASP A 226 18.76 13.80 26.33
N ASP A 227 18.27 13.61 27.57
CA ASP A 227 16.98 12.94 27.81
C ASP A 227 15.86 13.96 27.46
N SER A 228 15.83 14.41 26.21
CA SER A 228 14.87 15.41 25.78
C SER A 228 13.55 14.75 25.42
N ARG A 229 12.46 15.42 25.82
CA ARG A 229 11.08 15.13 25.41
C ARG A 229 10.95 14.86 23.89
N ASP A 230 11.83 15.46 23.10
CA ASP A 230 11.93 15.28 21.66
C ASP A 230 12.29 13.84 21.27
N ARG A 231 13.18 13.17 22.01
CA ARG A 231 13.51 11.76 21.80
C ARG A 231 12.28 10.86 22.01
N ARG A 232 11.51 11.11 23.08
CA ARG A 232 10.25 10.38 23.36
C ARG A 232 9.22 10.62 22.25
N PHE A 233 9.11 11.85 21.77
CA PHE A 233 8.23 12.18 20.65
C PHE A 233 8.61 11.41 19.38
N CYS A 234 9.89 11.31 19.05
CA CYS A 234 10.35 10.52 17.89
C CYS A 234 9.91 9.05 18.00
N PHE A 235 10.07 8.43 19.18
CA PHE A 235 9.59 7.07 19.43
C PHE A 235 8.07 6.93 19.29
N ILE A 236 7.30 7.93 19.72
CA ILE A 236 5.84 7.94 19.53
C ILE A 236 5.50 7.95 18.03
N ILE A 237 6.09 8.88 17.26
CA ILE A 237 5.81 9.00 15.82
C ILE A 237 6.19 7.73 15.08
N ILE A 238 7.36 7.18 15.35
CA ILE A 238 7.81 5.91 14.78
C ILE A 238 6.81 4.79 15.11
N SER A 239 6.37 4.69 16.37
CA SER A 239 5.43 3.65 16.79
C SER A 239 4.08 3.80 16.07
N VAL A 240 3.60 5.04 15.91
CA VAL A 240 2.39 5.34 15.14
C VAL A 240 2.57 4.95 13.68
N VAL A 241 3.67 5.34 13.04
CA VAL A 241 3.96 4.98 11.65
C VAL A 241 4.04 3.47 11.45
N ALA A 242 4.73 2.76 12.33
CA ALA A 242 4.92 1.32 12.21
C ALA A 242 3.64 0.52 12.48
N PHE A 243 2.92 0.85 13.55
CA PHE A 243 1.80 0.03 14.02
C PHE A 243 0.43 0.58 13.61
N ALA A 244 0.24 1.90 13.57
CA ALA A 244 -1.04 2.48 13.18
C ALA A 244 -1.20 2.52 11.65
N PHE A 245 -0.12 2.81 10.93
CA PHE A 245 -0.10 2.87 9.46
C PHE A 245 0.52 1.63 8.79
N GLY A 246 0.93 0.62 9.58
CA GLY A 246 1.36 -0.69 9.08
C GLY A 246 2.77 -0.73 8.48
N GLN A 247 3.59 0.33 8.61
CA GLN A 247 4.97 0.40 8.09
C GLN A 247 5.97 -0.28 9.05
N ARG A 248 5.77 -1.57 9.33
CA ARG A 248 6.50 -2.31 10.37
C ARG A 248 8.00 -2.45 10.13
N ASP A 249 8.41 -2.42 8.88
CA ASP A 249 9.81 -2.51 8.47
C ASP A 249 10.67 -1.33 8.97
N LEU A 250 10.06 -0.20 9.34
CA LEU A 250 10.76 0.91 9.99
C LEU A 250 11.24 0.57 11.41
N LEU A 251 10.71 -0.48 12.04
CA LEU A 251 11.19 -0.93 13.35
C LEU A 251 12.47 -1.76 13.24
N GLU A 252 12.79 -2.28 12.05
CA GLU A 252 14.07 -2.94 11.77
C GLU A 252 15.19 -1.90 11.62
N ASP A 253 14.83 -0.68 11.17
CA ASP A 253 15.70 0.49 11.06
C ASP A 253 15.97 1.19 12.42
N ILE A 254 15.59 0.59 13.55
CA ILE A 254 15.73 1.16 14.90
C ILE A 254 16.33 0.11 15.82
#